data_AF-A0A086PCT5-F1
#
_entry.id   AF-A0A086PCT5-F1
#
_cell.length_a   1.000
_cell.length_b   1.000
_cell.length_c   1.000
_cell.angle_alpha   90.00
_cell.angle_beta   90.00
_cell.angle_gamma   90.00
#
_symmetry.space_group_name_H-M   'P 1'
#
loop_
_entity.id
_entity.type
_entity.pdbx_description
1 polymer ?
#
loop_
_entity_poly.entity_id
_entity_poly.type
_entity_poly.pdbx_seq_one_letter_code
_entity_poly.pdbx_strand_id
1 'polypeptide(L)'
;MNIRLLGLLGGAALGLSACSTTRDEPVAPAPPVGPGAIAGTVAADRNGDGIVDGYYSADGMYHEVMGPPCPPPPPPPPPTRRGERG
;
A
#
# COMPACT_ATOMS: atom_id res chain seq x y z
N MET A 1 -43.09 24.61 -19.16
CA MET A 1 -42.11 23.55 -18.82
C MET A 1 -41.14 23.44 -19.97
N ASN A 2 -39.89 23.87 -19.79
CA ASN A 2 -38.94 24.06 -20.88
C ASN A 2 -38.36 22.71 -21.35
N ILE A 3 -38.88 22.19 -22.46
CA ILE A 3 -38.44 20.97 -23.17
C ILE A 3 -36.93 20.89 -23.42
N ARG A 4 -36.25 22.05 -23.51
CA ARG A 4 -34.78 22.13 -23.62
C ARG A 4 -34.06 21.62 -22.37
N LEU A 5 -34.64 21.82 -21.18
CA LEU A 5 -34.08 21.37 -19.91
C LEU A 5 -34.16 19.85 -19.77
N LEU A 6 -35.26 19.25 -20.25
CA LEU A 6 -35.45 17.79 -20.26
C LEU A 6 -34.44 17.09 -21.16
N GLY A 7 -34.15 17.65 -22.35
CA GLY A 7 -33.15 17.07 -23.27
C GLY A 7 -31.74 17.08 -22.69
N LEU A 8 -31.38 18.14 -21.97
CA LEU A 8 -30.05 18.30 -21.36
C LEU A 8 -29.84 17.33 -20.19
N LEU A 9 -30.87 17.14 -19.35
CA LEU A 9 -30.84 16.16 -18.26
C LEU A 9 -30.79 14.71 -18.77
N GLY A 10 -31.55 14.39 -19.83
CA GLY A 10 -31.53 13.06 -20.44
C GLY A 10 -30.19 12.70 -21.08
N GLY A 11 -29.55 13.65 -21.78
CA GLY A 11 -28.24 13.44 -22.40
C GLY A 11 -27.12 13.25 -21.38
N ALA A 12 -27.12 14.03 -20.29
CA ALA A 12 -26.12 13.91 -19.24
C ALA A 12 -26.17 12.55 -18.52
N ALA A 13 -27.37 12.05 -18.23
CA ALA A 13 -27.55 10.76 -17.56
C ALA A 13 -27.01 9.58 -18.40
N LEU A 14 -27.21 9.61 -19.72
CA LEU A 14 -26.69 8.58 -20.62
C LEU A 14 -25.16 8.65 -20.77
N GLY A 15 -24.59 9.85 -20.87
CA GLY A 15 -23.14 10.04 -20.97
C GLY A 15 -22.38 9.60 -19.71
N LEU A 16 -22.92 9.87 -18.53
CA LEU A 16 -22.33 9.43 -17.25
C LEU A 16 -22.40 7.91 -17.07
N SER A 17 -23.46 7.25 -17.57
CA SER A 17 -23.60 5.79 -17.49
C SER A 17 -22.50 5.04 -18.26
N ALA A 18 -22.03 5.60 -19.38
CA ALA A 18 -20.97 5.00 -20.20
C ALA A 18 -19.58 5.00 -19.51
N CYS A 19 -19.34 5.95 -18.59
CA CYS A 19 -18.13 5.97 -17.76
C CYS A 19 -18.27 5.13 -16.48
N SER A 20 -19.49 4.72 -16.11
CA SER A 20 -19.76 3.90 -14.92
C SER A 20 -19.80 2.40 -15.20
N THR A 21 -19.47 1.97 -16.42
CA THR A 21 -19.18 0.55 -16.69
C THR A 21 -18.00 0.16 -15.83
N THR A 22 -18.31 -0.34 -14.63
CA THR A 22 -17.48 -1.26 -13.88
C THR A 22 -17.14 -2.36 -14.86
N ARG A 23 -15.90 -2.32 -15.36
CA ARG A 23 -15.35 -3.47 -16.04
C ARG A 23 -15.42 -4.59 -15.01
N ASP A 24 -16.26 -5.59 -15.27
CA ASP A 24 -16.03 -6.97 -14.83
C ASP A 24 -14.70 -7.40 -15.45
N GLU A 25 -13.59 -6.77 -15.02
CA GLU A 25 -12.31 -7.38 -15.19
C GLU A 25 -12.36 -8.65 -14.34
N PRO A 26 -11.96 -9.80 -14.89
CA PRO A 26 -11.73 -10.97 -14.07
C PRO A 26 -10.74 -10.53 -13.00
N VAL A 27 -11.21 -10.43 -11.75
CA VAL A 27 -10.33 -10.24 -10.60
C VAL A 27 -9.45 -11.48 -10.61
N ALA A 28 -8.25 -11.34 -11.16
CA ALA A 28 -7.28 -12.41 -11.18
C ALA A 28 -7.16 -12.93 -9.74
N PRO A 29 -7.20 -14.25 -9.52
CA PRO A 29 -7.09 -14.80 -8.18
C PRO A 29 -5.87 -14.18 -7.51
N ALA A 30 -6.08 -13.69 -6.27
CA ALA A 30 -5.05 -12.94 -5.56
C ALA A 30 -3.72 -13.72 -5.58
N PRO A 31 -2.61 -13.10 -5.98
CA PRO A 31 -1.33 -13.79 -6.08
C PRO A 31 -0.95 -14.40 -4.72
N PRO A 32 -0.22 -15.53 -4.71
CA PRO A 32 0.23 -16.17 -3.48
C PRO A 32 0.90 -15.15 -2.56
N VAL A 33 0.46 -15.12 -1.32
CA VAL A 33 0.95 -14.19 -0.31
C VAL A 33 2.43 -14.51 -0.05
N GLY A 34 3.33 -13.66 -0.53
CA GLY A 34 4.77 -13.86 -0.37
C GLY A 34 5.21 -13.77 1.10
N PRO A 35 6.44 -14.20 1.45
CA PRO A 35 6.97 -14.08 2.80
C PRO A 35 6.90 -12.63 3.29
N GLY A 36 6.19 -12.39 4.40
CA GLY A 36 6.00 -11.06 4.99
C GLY A 36 4.71 -10.33 4.55
N ALA A 37 3.95 -10.88 3.59
CA ALA A 37 2.65 -10.32 3.25
C ALA A 37 1.55 -10.84 4.20
N ILE A 38 0.66 -9.93 4.62
CA ILE A 38 -0.43 -10.22 5.55
C ILE A 38 -1.69 -10.46 4.73
N ALA A 39 -2.36 -11.59 4.94
CA ALA A 39 -3.58 -11.92 4.19
C ALA A 39 -4.67 -10.84 4.39
N GLY A 40 -5.34 -10.45 3.30
CA GLY A 40 -6.37 -9.42 3.34
C GLY A 40 -5.83 -7.99 3.42
N THR A 41 -4.52 -7.80 3.25
CA THR A 41 -3.89 -6.48 3.15
C THR A 41 -3.41 -6.19 1.73
N VAL A 42 -3.30 -4.90 1.39
CA VAL A 42 -2.81 -4.43 0.09
C VAL A 42 -1.55 -3.61 0.33
N ALA A 43 -0.44 -3.97 -0.32
CA ALA A 43 0.79 -3.19 -0.25
C ALA A 43 0.55 -1.74 -0.72
N ALA A 44 1.10 -0.79 0.02
CA ALA A 44 0.93 0.64 -0.23
C ALA A 44 2.28 1.31 -0.47
N ASP A 45 2.29 2.18 -1.48
CA ASP A 45 3.37 3.14 -1.80
C ASP A 45 2.66 4.50 -1.90
N ARG A 46 2.72 5.31 -0.82
CA ARG A 46 2.03 6.61 -0.78
C ARG A 46 2.86 7.74 -1.37
N ASN A 47 4.18 7.61 -1.35
CA ASN A 47 5.08 8.64 -1.86
C ASN A 47 5.41 8.45 -3.36
N GLY A 48 5.05 7.32 -3.95
CA GLY A 48 5.19 7.01 -5.37
C GLY A 48 6.65 6.77 -5.79
N ASP A 49 7.49 6.32 -4.87
CA ASP A 49 8.91 6.08 -5.14
C ASP A 49 9.20 4.66 -5.67
N GLY A 50 8.16 3.82 -5.77
CA GLY A 50 8.25 2.43 -6.20
C GLY A 50 8.67 1.47 -5.09
N ILE A 51 8.79 1.94 -3.85
CA ILE A 51 9.06 1.15 -2.66
C ILE A 51 7.81 1.12 -1.77
N VAL A 52 7.47 -0.06 -1.28
CA VAL A 52 6.33 -0.22 -0.37
C VAL A 52 6.66 0.44 0.97
N ASP A 53 5.88 1.44 1.35
CA ASP A 53 5.99 2.17 2.62
C ASP A 53 5.02 1.65 3.70
N GLY A 54 4.03 0.86 3.30
CA GLY A 54 2.93 0.45 4.17
C GLY A 54 2.04 -0.62 3.58
N TYR A 55 0.90 -0.84 4.23
CA TYR A 55 -0.21 -1.63 3.71
C TYR A 55 -1.56 -1.08 4.16
N TYR A 56 -2.58 -1.30 3.35
CA TYR A 56 -3.97 -1.09 3.75
C TYR A 56 -4.53 -2.39 4.33
N SER A 57 -5.19 -2.29 5.49
CA SER A 57 -5.99 -3.38 6.06
C SER A 57 -7.33 -3.53 5.32
N ALA A 58 -8.04 -4.63 5.58
CA ALA A 58 -9.32 -4.92 4.94
C ALA A 58 -10.42 -3.88 5.26
N ASP A 59 -10.25 -3.12 6.35
CA ASP A 59 -11.09 -1.98 6.74
C ASP A 59 -10.72 -0.68 6.01
N GLY A 60 -9.68 -0.70 5.16
CA GLY A 60 -9.16 0.45 4.44
C GLY A 60 -8.20 1.33 5.26
N MET A 61 -7.84 0.93 6.48
CA MET A 61 -6.90 1.69 7.31
C MET A 61 -5.46 1.45 6.87
N TYR A 62 -4.67 2.52 6.80
CA TYR A 62 -3.26 2.46 6.43
C TYR A 62 -2.37 2.13 7.65
N HIS A 63 -1.40 1.24 7.44
CA HIS A 63 -0.38 0.86 8.42
C HIS A 63 1.01 1.00 7.82
N GLU A 64 1.91 1.67 8.53
CA GLU A 64 3.31 1.82 8.11
C GLU A 64 4.05 0.48 8.25
N VAL A 65 4.87 0.13 7.26
CA VAL A 65 5.79 -0.99 7.36
C VAL A 65 6.93 -0.57 8.28
N MET A 66 6.80 -0.92 9.56
CA MET A 66 7.94 -0.92 10.46
C MET A 66 8.75 -2.17 10.16
N GLY A 67 9.87 -2.02 9.46
CA GLY A 67 10.86 -3.09 9.33
C GLY A 67 11.24 -3.64 10.72
N PRO A 68 11.74 -4.89 10.79
CA PRO A 68 12.18 -5.46 12.06
C PRO A 68 13.12 -4.48 12.78
N PRO A 69 13.01 -4.33 14.12
CA PRO A 69 13.92 -3.46 14.85
C PRO A 69 15.35 -3.86 14.54
N CYS A 70 16.22 -2.87 14.30
CA CYS A 70 17.64 -3.11 14.05
C CYS A 70 18.21 -4.01 15.16
N PRO A 71 19.01 -5.04 14.82
CA PRO A 71 19.67 -5.84 15.83
C PRO A 71 20.54 -4.93 16.72
N PRO A 72 20.65 -5.22 18.03
CA PRO A 72 21.49 -4.45 18.92
C PRO A 72 22.95 -4.46 18.43
N PRO A 73 23.71 -3.37 18.61
CA PRO A 73 25.11 -3.32 18.22
C PRO A 73 25.92 -4.42 18.93
N PRO A 74 26.98 -4.95 18.29
CA PRO A 74 27.82 -5.94 18.93
C PRO A 74 28.44 -5.36 20.21
N PRO A 75 28.67 -6.20 21.25
CA PRO A 75 29.34 -5.75 22.46
C PRO A 75 30.75 -5.21 22.14
N PRO A 76 31.23 -4.20 22.87
CA PRO A 76 32.57 -3.67 22.67
C PRO A 76 33.61 -4.78 22.87
N PRO A 77 34.73 -4.76 22.12
CA PRO A 77 35.80 -5.73 22.31
C PRO A 77 36.34 -5.63 23.75
N PRO A 78 36.71 -6.76 24.37
CA PRO A 78 37.30 -6.75 25.69
C PRO A 78 38.54 -5.85 25.71
N PRO A 79 38.80 -5.12 26.80
CA PRO A 79 39.98 -4.28 26.91
C PRO A 79 41.22 -5.14 26.68
N THR A 80 42.03 -4.77 25.69
CA THR A 80 43.33 -5.41 25.52
C THR A 80 44.16 -5.07 26.75
N ARG A 81 44.47 -6.08 27.59
CA ARG A 81 45.57 -5.96 28.56
C ARG A 81 46.87 -5.93 27.76
N ARG A 82 47.16 -4.80 27.13
CA ARG A 82 48.52 -4.46 26.72
C ARG A 82 49.27 -4.23 28.02
N GLY A 83 49.78 -5.32 28.57
CA GLY A 83 50.62 -5.28 29.76
C GLY A 83 51.78 -4.33 29.49
N GLU A 84 51.85 -3.27 30.28
CA GLU A 84 53.09 -2.61 30.62
C GLU A 84 53.96 -3.66 31.31
N ARG A 85 54.75 -4.40 30.52
CA ARG A 85 55.86 -5.14 31.06
C ARG A 85 56.94 -4.10 31.35
N GLY A 86 57.16 -3.85 32.63
CA GLY A 86 58.29 -3.06 33.14
C GLY A 86 59.64 -3.62 32.73
#